data_AF-A0A355EIV3-F1
#
_entry.id   AF-A0A355EIV3-F1
#
_cell.length_a   1.000
_cell.length_b   1.000
_cell.length_c   1.000
_cell.angle_alpha   90.00
_cell.angle_beta   90.00
_cell.angle_gamma   90.00
#
_symmetry.space_group_name_H-M   'P 1'
#
loop_
_entity.id
_entity.type
_entity.pdbx_description
1 polymer ?
#
loop_
_entity_poly.entity_id
_entity_poly.type
_entity_poly.pdbx_seq_one_letter_code
_entity_poly.pdbx_strand_id
1 'polypeptide(L)'
;MNPERIEADFHERTTIYGYRCNFCGFVLDESNGGFLYLRNDRGDRIPLRDHGEREIIAQMLRMEEESLRSCEILAASQEAIIDIMEERVGYLSACVCIDCLGQFGLDLRKDTLECPHCKSERIRTLLEMTDKRCPKCQSGHMERF
;
A
#
# COMPACT_ATOMS: atom_id res chain seq x y z
N MET A 1 9.74 3.01 -30.60
CA MET A 1 10.35 1.99 -29.71
C MET A 1 9.31 1.67 -28.65
N ASN A 2 8.91 0.40 -28.60
CA ASN A 2 7.88 -0.10 -27.69
C ASN A 2 8.51 -0.28 -26.31
N PRO A 3 8.05 0.39 -25.24
CA PRO A 3 8.63 0.17 -23.92
C PRO A 3 8.21 -1.24 -23.48
N GLU A 4 9.20 -2.11 -23.39
CA GLU A 4 9.04 -3.50 -22.95
C GLU A 4 8.30 -3.50 -21.61
N ARG A 5 7.27 -4.35 -21.52
CA ARG A 5 6.61 -4.67 -20.25
C ARG A 5 7.69 -5.20 -19.30
N ILE A 6 8.03 -4.40 -18.30
CA ILE A 6 8.79 -4.87 -17.16
C ILE A 6 7.82 -5.72 -16.34
N GLU A 7 7.76 -7.01 -16.66
CA GLU A 7 7.16 -8.01 -15.78
C GLU A 7 8.11 -8.19 -14.60
N ALA A 8 7.78 -7.56 -13.48
CA ALA A 8 8.52 -7.73 -12.25
C ALA A 8 8.05 -9.03 -11.59
N ASP A 9 8.80 -10.11 -11.86
CA ASP A 9 8.61 -11.41 -11.24
C ASP A 9 9.20 -11.37 -9.81
N PHE A 10 8.33 -11.15 -8.82
CA PHE A 10 8.70 -10.99 -7.40
C PHE A 10 8.59 -12.31 -6.61
N HIS A 11 9.02 -13.42 -7.20
CA HIS A 11 8.95 -14.74 -6.55
C HIS A 11 10.32 -15.32 -6.13
N GLU A 12 11.23 -14.48 -5.63
CA GLU A 12 12.43 -14.97 -4.94
C GLU A 12 12.57 -14.45 -3.50
N ARG A 13 11.94 -15.21 -2.58
CA ARG A 13 12.36 -15.44 -1.18
C ARG A 13 12.97 -14.23 -0.45
N THR A 14 12.15 -13.35 0.12
CA THR A 14 12.65 -12.35 1.06
C THR A 14 11.62 -12.06 2.15
N THR A 15 11.85 -12.70 3.31
CA THR A 15 11.34 -12.37 4.65
C THR A 15 9.82 -12.20 4.80
N ILE A 16 9.15 -13.30 5.19
CA ILE A 16 7.71 -13.35 5.46
C ILE A 16 7.44 -12.68 6.82
N TYR A 17 7.49 -11.35 6.89
CA TYR A 17 6.84 -10.65 8.00
C TYR A 17 5.34 -10.80 7.81
N GLY A 18 4.70 -11.60 8.65
CA GLY A 18 3.28 -11.90 8.51
C GLY A 18 2.68 -12.45 9.78
N TYR A 19 1.37 -12.70 9.73
CA TYR A 19 0.65 -13.26 10.86
C TYR A 19 0.18 -14.67 10.53
N ARG A 20 0.38 -15.61 11.45
CA ARG A 20 -0.06 -16.98 11.30
C ARG A 20 -0.96 -17.37 12.46
N CYS A 21 -2.06 -18.04 12.15
CA CYS A 21 -2.89 -18.64 13.18
C CYS A 21 -2.15 -19.82 13.83
N ASN A 22 -1.99 -19.77 15.15
CA ASN A 22 -1.36 -20.83 15.94
C ASN A 22 -2.14 -22.17 15.98
N PHE A 23 -3.38 -22.20 15.45
CA PHE A 23 -4.23 -23.39 15.43
C PHE A 23 -4.43 -23.96 14.02
N CYS A 24 -4.92 -23.14 13.08
CA CYS A 24 -5.29 -23.62 11.74
C CYS A 24 -4.27 -23.28 10.63
N GLY A 25 -3.19 -22.58 10.98
CA GLY A 25 -2.14 -22.20 10.04
C GLY A 25 -2.52 -21.16 9.00
N PHE A 26 -3.70 -20.52 9.12
CA PHE A 26 -4.09 -19.42 8.24
C PHE A 26 -3.05 -18.28 8.30
N VAL A 27 -2.63 -17.78 7.14
CA VAL A 27 -1.60 -16.74 7.02
C VAL A 27 -2.22 -15.45 6.52
N LEU A 28 -1.87 -14.34 7.17
CA LEU A 28 -2.02 -13.00 6.64
C LEU A 28 -0.69 -12.54 6.06
N ASP A 29 -0.70 -12.22 4.77
CA ASP A 29 0.46 -11.83 3.99
C ASP A 29 0.53 -10.30 3.88
N GLU A 30 1.57 -9.72 4.50
CA GLU A 30 1.83 -8.28 4.47
C GLU A 30 2.18 -7.79 3.07
N SER A 31 2.53 -8.65 2.11
CA SER A 31 2.87 -8.26 0.73
C SER A 31 1.75 -7.47 0.01
N ASN A 32 0.51 -7.63 0.47
CA ASN A 32 -0.69 -6.95 -0.06
C ASN A 32 -0.81 -5.47 0.38
N GLY A 33 0.07 -4.99 1.25
CA GLY A 33 0.06 -3.63 1.78
C GLY A 33 1.35 -3.28 2.49
N GLY A 34 1.32 -2.26 3.34
CA GLY A 34 2.50 -1.84 4.11
C GLY A 34 3.40 -0.80 3.43
N PHE A 35 2.99 -0.21 2.30
CA PHE A 35 3.84 0.65 1.47
C PHE A 35 3.14 1.92 1.00
N LEU A 36 3.94 2.96 0.74
CA LEU A 36 3.46 4.17 0.08
C LEU A 36 3.21 3.89 -1.40
N TYR A 37 2.26 4.59 -1.99
CA TYR A 37 2.04 4.57 -3.43
C TYR A 37 1.90 5.98 -3.96
N LEU A 38 2.20 6.13 -5.25
CA LEU A 38 1.86 7.31 -6.02
C LEU A 38 0.78 6.96 -7.04
N ARG A 39 -0.29 7.74 -7.10
CA ARG A 39 -1.33 7.61 -8.11
C ARG A 39 -0.92 8.37 -9.38
N ASN A 40 -0.85 7.67 -10.50
CA ASN A 40 -0.56 8.29 -11.80
C ASN A 40 -1.82 8.96 -12.40
N ASP A 41 -1.67 9.67 -13.52
CA ASP A 41 -2.78 10.37 -14.19
C ASP A 41 -3.86 9.43 -14.75
N ARG A 42 -3.56 8.14 -14.91
CA ARG A 42 -4.53 7.10 -15.32
C ARG A 42 -5.35 6.57 -14.13
N GLY A 43 -4.97 6.94 -12.91
CA GLY A 43 -5.58 6.45 -11.68
C GLY A 43 -4.93 5.18 -11.12
N ASP A 44 -3.90 4.64 -11.76
CA ASP A 44 -3.18 3.47 -11.26
C ASP A 44 -2.33 3.84 -10.04
N ARG A 45 -2.25 2.93 -9.06
CA ARG A 45 -1.41 3.08 -7.87
C ARG A 45 -0.09 2.39 -8.10
N ILE A 46 0.99 3.18 -8.14
CA ILE A 46 2.35 2.69 -8.35
C ILE A 46 3.03 2.57 -6.98
N PRO A 47 3.40 1.34 -6.55
CA PRO A 47 4.10 1.14 -5.28
C PRO A 47 5.43 1.90 -5.24
N LEU A 48 5.66 2.59 -4.13
CA LEU A 48 6.97 3.12 -3.73
C LEU A 48 7.55 2.09 -2.76
N ARG A 49 8.29 1.13 -3.31
CA ARG A 49 8.97 0.06 -2.57
C ARG A 49 10.43 0.03 -3.06
N ASP A 50 11.34 0.63 -2.28
CA ASP A 50 12.79 0.67 -2.47
C ASP A 50 13.38 1.61 -3.56
N HIS A 51 14.73 1.69 -3.57
CA HIS A 51 15.61 2.62 -4.28
C HIS A 51 15.14 2.97 -5.69
N GLY A 52 14.51 4.14 -5.81
CA GLY A 52 13.82 4.60 -7.02
C GLY A 52 12.63 5.49 -6.70
N GLU A 53 12.19 5.54 -5.44
CA GLU A 53 11.08 6.40 -5.00
C GLU A 53 11.30 7.87 -5.35
N ARG A 54 12.53 8.38 -5.19
CA ARG A 54 12.89 9.75 -5.56
C ARG A 54 12.77 9.98 -7.06
N GLU A 55 13.23 9.05 -7.87
CA GLU A 55 13.18 9.11 -9.32
C GLU A 55 11.74 8.96 -9.84
N ILE A 56 10.92 8.09 -9.24
CA ILE A 56 9.49 7.93 -9.56
C ILE A 56 8.72 9.18 -9.19
N ILE A 57 8.93 9.71 -7.98
CA ILE A 57 8.32 10.96 -7.53
C ILE A 57 8.77 12.11 -8.44
N ALA A 58 10.07 12.25 -8.73
CA ALA A 58 10.59 13.31 -9.61
C ALA A 58 10.08 13.20 -11.05
N GLN A 59 10.10 11.99 -11.64
CA GLN A 59 9.62 11.74 -13.00
C GLN A 59 8.11 11.91 -13.15
N MET A 60 7.32 11.79 -12.08
CA MET A 60 5.88 11.98 -12.11
C MET A 60 5.44 13.37 -11.65
N LEU A 61 6.25 14.05 -10.83
CA LEU A 61 6.01 15.45 -10.48
C LEU A 61 6.27 16.38 -11.67
N ARG A 62 7.19 16.05 -12.61
CA ARG A 62 7.54 16.81 -13.85
C ARG A 62 7.34 18.33 -13.80
N MET A 63 7.58 18.93 -12.64
CA MET A 63 7.89 20.33 -12.51
C MET A 63 9.40 20.39 -12.70
N GLU A 64 9.76 20.85 -13.89
CA GLU A 64 11.07 21.26 -14.39
C GLU A 64 12.23 21.10 -13.41
N GLU A 65 13.18 20.23 -13.78
CA GLU A 65 14.46 19.92 -13.11
C GLU A 65 15.31 21.15 -12.70
N GLU A 66 14.90 22.38 -13.04
CA GLU A 66 15.53 23.63 -12.61
C GLU A 66 14.95 24.25 -11.32
N SER A 67 13.76 23.84 -10.86
CA SER A 67 13.04 24.51 -9.76
C SER A 67 13.35 24.01 -8.35
N LEU A 68 14.11 22.91 -8.21
CA LEU A 68 14.50 22.35 -6.90
C LEU A 68 15.77 22.98 -6.29
N ARG A 69 16.31 24.06 -6.88
CA ARG A 69 17.61 24.66 -6.47
C ARG A 69 17.58 26.06 -5.86
N SER A 70 16.43 26.62 -5.48
CA SER A 70 16.43 27.90 -4.76
C SER A 70 15.30 27.99 -3.74
N CYS A 71 15.68 27.97 -2.46
CA CYS A 71 14.76 27.96 -1.32
C CYS A 71 14.01 29.28 -1.04
N GLU A 72 13.86 30.19 -2.02
CA GLU A 72 13.34 31.53 -1.77
C GLU A 72 12.12 31.92 -2.64
N ILE A 73 11.69 31.06 -3.58
CA ILE A 73 10.41 31.19 -4.35
C ILE A 73 9.31 30.27 -3.73
N LEU A 74 9.54 29.80 -2.51
CA LEU A 74 9.02 28.52 -2.00
C LEU A 74 7.60 28.51 -1.40
N ALA A 75 6.98 29.62 -0.98
CA ALA A 75 5.75 29.50 -0.17
C ALA A 75 4.50 29.07 -0.97
N ALA A 76 4.17 29.77 -2.05
CA ALA A 76 3.02 29.42 -2.91
C ALA A 76 3.28 28.16 -3.77
N SER A 77 4.55 27.86 -4.05
CA SER A 77 4.96 26.62 -4.72
C SER A 77 4.98 25.42 -3.77
N GLN A 78 5.27 25.61 -2.48
CA GLN A 78 5.16 24.54 -1.48
C GLN A 78 3.72 24.14 -1.22
N GLU A 79 2.78 25.08 -1.09
CA GLU A 79 1.36 24.75 -0.92
C GLU A 79 0.85 23.91 -2.10
N ALA A 80 1.15 24.32 -3.33
CA ALA A 80 0.79 23.55 -4.52
C ALA A 80 1.46 22.17 -4.57
N ILE A 81 2.73 22.06 -4.15
CA ILE A 81 3.42 20.76 -4.07
C ILE A 81 2.82 19.88 -2.98
N ILE A 82 2.45 20.45 -1.83
CA ILE A 82 1.79 19.74 -0.73
C ILE A 82 0.44 19.22 -1.21
N ASP A 83 -0.37 20.04 -1.87
CA ASP A 83 -1.67 19.63 -2.42
C ASP A 83 -1.52 18.48 -3.42
N ILE A 84 -0.55 18.56 -4.33
CA ILE A 84 -0.25 17.48 -5.29
C ILE A 84 0.18 16.20 -4.56
N MET A 85 1.03 16.32 -3.53
CA MET A 85 1.45 15.18 -2.72
C MET A 85 0.28 14.59 -1.95
N GLU A 86 -0.57 15.39 -1.33
CA GLU A 86 -1.75 14.93 -0.60
C GLU A 86 -2.78 14.28 -1.53
N GLU A 87 -2.93 14.75 -2.77
CA GLU A 87 -3.83 14.13 -3.75
C GLU A 87 -3.26 12.80 -4.25
N ARG A 88 -1.99 12.78 -4.65
CA ARG A 88 -1.40 11.67 -5.42
C ARG A 88 -0.71 10.62 -4.58
N VAL A 89 -0.13 10.98 -3.44
CA VAL A 89 0.56 10.02 -2.56
C VAL A 89 -0.42 9.45 -1.57
N GLY A 90 -0.41 8.12 -1.42
CA GLY A 90 -1.23 7.44 -0.43
C GLY A 90 -0.46 6.30 0.23
N TYR A 91 -1.12 5.60 1.14
CA TYR A 91 -0.54 4.46 1.84
C TYR A 91 -1.49 3.27 1.77
N LEU A 92 -1.05 2.19 1.12
CA LEU A 92 -1.82 0.95 1.08
C LEU A 92 -1.56 0.17 2.36
N SER A 93 -2.57 0.08 3.21
CA SER A 93 -2.56 -0.79 4.39
C SER A 93 -2.92 -2.21 3.97
N ALA A 94 -2.21 -3.21 4.50
CA ALA A 94 -2.57 -4.60 4.28
C ALA A 94 -3.83 -4.93 5.09
N CYS A 95 -4.88 -5.37 4.41
CA CYS A 95 -6.19 -5.61 4.99
C CYS A 95 -6.67 -7.04 4.72
N VAL A 96 -7.54 -7.52 5.61
CA VAL A 96 -8.29 -8.77 5.47
C VAL A 96 -9.77 -8.52 5.72
N CYS A 97 -10.62 -9.07 4.86
CA CYS A 97 -12.05 -9.13 5.12
C CYS A 97 -12.37 -10.30 6.05
N ILE A 98 -13.09 -10.03 7.14
CA ILE A 98 -13.43 -11.05 8.13
C ILE A 98 -14.48 -12.05 7.60
N ASP A 99 -15.33 -11.63 6.66
CA ASP A 99 -16.40 -12.48 6.14
C ASP A 99 -15.94 -13.41 5.01
N CYS A 100 -15.14 -12.92 4.06
CA CYS A 100 -14.68 -13.73 2.91
C CYS A 100 -13.21 -14.17 3.00
N LEU A 101 -12.46 -13.69 4.01
CA LEU A 101 -11.03 -13.95 4.20
C LEU A 101 -10.11 -13.44 3.08
N GLY A 102 -10.66 -12.67 2.13
CA GLY A 102 -9.88 -12.02 1.08
C GLY A 102 -8.90 -11.01 1.66
N GLN A 103 -7.67 -11.02 1.13
CA GLN A 103 -6.58 -10.13 1.53
C GLN A 103 -6.28 -9.16 0.39
N PHE A 104 -6.12 -7.89 0.71
CA PHE A 104 -5.97 -6.82 -0.27
C PHE A 104 -5.40 -5.56 0.38
N GLY A 105 -4.89 -4.64 -0.44
CA GLY A 105 -4.47 -3.32 0.01
C GLY A 105 -5.63 -2.32 -0.03
N LEU A 106 -5.77 -1.50 1.01
CA LEU A 106 -6.67 -0.34 1.03
C LEU A 106 -5.92 0.91 1.50
N ASP A 107 -6.19 2.05 0.87
CA ASP A 107 -5.85 3.34 1.45
C ASP A 107 -6.96 3.73 2.42
N LEU A 108 -6.73 3.54 3.71
CA LEU A 108 -7.75 3.75 4.75
C LEU A 108 -8.23 5.21 4.85
N ARG A 109 -7.51 6.17 4.24
CA ARG A 109 -7.89 7.59 4.23
C ARG A 109 -8.65 7.97 2.97
N LYS A 110 -8.33 7.35 1.83
CA LYS A 110 -8.85 7.75 0.51
C LYS A 110 -9.90 6.82 -0.04
N ASP A 111 -9.95 5.58 0.43
CA ASP A 111 -10.85 4.55 -0.09
C ASP A 111 -12.09 4.39 0.78
N THR A 112 -13.16 3.91 0.14
CA THR A 112 -14.30 3.33 0.87
C THR A 112 -13.83 2.07 1.58
N LEU A 113 -14.15 1.96 2.87
CA LEU A 113 -13.81 0.80 3.70
C LEU A 113 -14.74 -0.39 3.42
N GLU A 114 -14.66 -0.92 2.19
CA GLU A 114 -15.41 -2.09 1.73
C GLU A 114 -14.50 -3.15 1.10
N CYS A 115 -14.86 -4.42 1.26
CA CYS A 115 -14.12 -5.51 0.64
C CYS A 115 -14.37 -5.52 -0.87
N PRO A 116 -13.32 -5.54 -1.72
CA PRO A 116 -13.50 -5.55 -3.16
C PRO A 116 -14.12 -6.86 -3.68
N HIS A 117 -14.07 -7.94 -2.89
CA HIS A 117 -14.57 -9.26 -3.30
C HIS A 117 -16.04 -9.50 -2.90
N CYS A 118 -16.44 -9.09 -1.70
CA CYS A 118 -17.77 -9.39 -1.15
C CYS A 118 -18.55 -8.16 -0.66
N LYS A 119 -18.00 -6.95 -0.78
CA LYS A 119 -18.61 -5.68 -0.36
C LYS A 119 -18.92 -5.55 1.14
N SER A 120 -18.39 -6.44 1.97
CA SER A 120 -18.47 -6.31 3.43
C SER A 120 -17.60 -5.17 3.96
N GLU A 121 -18.12 -4.44 4.93
CA GLU A 121 -17.41 -3.42 5.71
C GLU A 121 -16.60 -4.01 6.88
N ARG A 122 -16.70 -5.33 7.13
CA ARG A 122 -15.97 -6.02 8.19
C ARG A 122 -14.53 -6.28 7.78
N ILE A 123 -13.76 -5.20 7.68
CA ILE A 123 -12.36 -5.21 7.29
C ILE A 123 -11.50 -4.94 8.53
N ARG A 124 -10.34 -5.59 8.58
CA ARG A 124 -9.30 -5.31 9.57
C ARG A 124 -7.97 -5.18 8.86
N THR A 125 -7.15 -4.28 9.36
CA THR A 125 -5.73 -4.24 9.02
C THR A 125 -5.02 -5.45 9.63
N LEU A 126 -3.92 -5.86 9.01
CA LEU A 126 -3.09 -6.94 9.56
C LEU A 126 -2.57 -6.61 10.97
N LEU A 127 -2.22 -5.34 11.23
CA LEU A 127 -1.78 -4.89 12.55
C LEU A 127 -2.87 -5.10 13.61
N GLU A 128 -4.12 -4.76 13.30
CA GLU A 128 -5.26 -4.99 14.21
C GLU A 128 -5.51 -6.47 14.50
N MET A 129 -5.06 -7.37 13.63
CA MET A 129 -5.22 -8.80 13.79
C MET A 129 -4.21 -9.43 14.76
N THR A 130 -3.15 -8.71 15.16
CA THR A 130 -2.20 -9.19 16.19
C THR A 130 -2.92 -9.62 17.46
N ASP A 131 -2.67 -10.85 17.92
CA ASP A 131 -3.27 -11.49 19.10
C ASP A 131 -4.81 -11.59 19.05
N LYS A 132 -5.43 -11.35 17.89
CA LYS A 132 -6.88 -11.52 17.71
C LYS A 132 -7.20 -12.95 17.33
N ARG A 133 -8.44 -13.34 17.61
CA ARG A 133 -8.99 -14.61 17.15
C ARG A 133 -8.88 -14.71 15.63
N CYS A 134 -8.45 -15.87 15.17
CA CYS A 134 -8.34 -16.16 13.75
C CYS A 134 -9.73 -16.07 13.08
N PRO A 135 -9.88 -15.28 12.00
CA PRO A 135 -11.16 -15.12 11.34
C PRO A 135 -11.59 -16.40 10.61
N LYS A 136 -10.64 -17.28 10.27
CA LYS A 136 -10.91 -18.56 9.58
C LYS A 136 -11.46 -19.63 10.52
N CYS A 137 -10.78 -19.90 11.64
CA CYS A 137 -11.14 -21.03 12.52
C CYS A 137 -11.83 -20.61 13.82
N GLN A 138 -11.75 -19.35 14.22
CA GLN A 138 -12.29 -18.80 15.47
C GLN A 138 -11.77 -19.44 16.78
N SER A 139 -10.96 -20.51 16.70
CA SER A 139 -10.37 -21.20 17.85
C SER A 139 -8.95 -20.73 18.17
N GLY A 140 -8.14 -20.45 17.16
CA GLY A 140 -6.77 -19.97 17.32
C GLY A 140 -6.66 -18.45 17.36
N HIS A 141 -5.44 -17.96 17.59
CA HIS A 141 -5.07 -16.55 17.55
C HIS A 141 -4.02 -16.29 16.47
N MET A 142 -4.00 -15.08 15.93
CA MET A 142 -3.04 -14.65 14.93
C MET A 142 -1.79 -14.12 15.62
N GLU A 143 -0.65 -14.77 15.37
CA GLU A 143 0.64 -14.43 15.95
C GLU A 143 1.61 -14.01 14.85
N ARG A 144 2.48 -13.06 15.15
CA ARG A 144 3.54 -12.66 14.22
C ARG A 144 4.60 -13.75 14.14
N PHE A 145 5.10 -14.05 12.95
CA PHE A 145 6.16 -15.04 12.73
C PHE A 145 7.30 -14.48 11.87
#